data_AF-A0A7S1ZL96-F1
#
_entry.id   AF-A0A7S1ZL96-F1
#
_cell.length_a   1.000
_cell.length_b   1.000
_cell.length_c   1.000
_cell.angle_alpha   90.00
_cell.angle_beta   90.00
_cell.angle_gamma   90.00
#
_symmetry.space_group_name_H-M   'P 1'
#
loop_
_entity.id
_entity.type
_entity.pdbx_description
1 polymer ?
#
loop_
_entity_poly.entity_id
_entity_poly.type
_entity_poly.pdbx_seq_one_letter_code
_entity_poly.pdbx_strand_id
1 'polypeptide(L)'
;IGKEVARRLGSVPDLTTIIGARDASLGSSAVDDLRSDGCDVIFCQVDLDDEESIRDAAKFIRRQFGKLDVLVNNAAVCFNDPTLYGKVSHTPFVEQASITMKTNFFGTLAVTQSMMPLLLESPSPRIVNVASAAGRLSILGSPELVEAFTSDKLSVPELEELMNSFVSDVENGIHSQRGWPSTCYGVSKLGIIALTRVLARKYPQMMVNSVDPGYCKT
;
A
#
# COMPACT_ATOMS: atom_id res chain seq x y z
N ILE A 1 8.61 7.41 -7.10
CA ILE A 1 8.97 5.97 -6.94
C ILE A 1 8.18 5.10 -7.91
N GLY A 2 6.84 5.03 -7.83
CA GLY A 2 6.01 4.22 -8.74
C GLY A 2 6.33 4.34 -10.25
N LYS A 3 6.46 5.56 -10.80
CA LYS A 3 6.84 5.77 -12.22
C LYS A 3 8.19 5.17 -12.58
N GLU A 4 9.18 5.24 -11.68
CA GLU A 4 10.51 4.65 -11.91
C GLU A 4 10.47 3.12 -11.79
N VAL A 5 9.69 2.56 -10.88
CA VAL A 5 9.46 1.10 -10.84
C VAL A 5 8.84 0.64 -12.16
N ALA A 6 7.84 1.36 -12.67
CA ALA A 6 7.23 1.06 -13.95
C ALA A 6 8.21 1.14 -15.12
N ARG A 7 9.12 2.14 -15.14
CA ARG A 7 10.20 2.22 -16.13
C ARG A 7 11.09 0.97 -16.11
N ARG A 8 11.54 0.58 -14.92
CA ARG A 8 12.44 -0.58 -14.74
C ARG A 8 11.76 -1.88 -15.17
N LEU A 9 10.51 -2.10 -14.76
CA LEU A 9 9.76 -3.30 -15.15
C LEU A 9 9.41 -3.31 -16.63
N GLY A 10 8.97 -2.17 -17.19
CA GLY A 10 8.63 -2.07 -18.61
C GLY A 10 9.85 -2.18 -19.55
N SER A 11 11.07 -2.10 -19.02
CA SER A 11 12.30 -2.37 -19.78
C SER A 11 12.71 -3.86 -19.75
N VAL A 12 12.02 -4.70 -18.97
CA VAL A 12 12.29 -6.14 -18.90
C VAL A 12 11.63 -6.82 -20.10
N PRO A 13 12.38 -7.58 -20.92
CA PRO A 13 11.78 -8.35 -22.01
C PRO A 13 10.69 -9.29 -21.53
N ASP A 14 9.65 -9.45 -22.34
CA ASP A 14 8.51 -10.34 -22.09
C ASP A 14 7.68 -10.02 -20.83
N LEU A 15 7.83 -8.80 -20.28
CA LEU A 15 7.02 -8.30 -19.16
C LEU A 15 6.23 -7.05 -19.57
N THR A 16 4.92 -7.21 -19.73
CA THR A 16 4.03 -6.05 -19.90
C THR A 16 3.72 -5.41 -18.54
N THR A 17 4.02 -4.12 -18.39
CA THR A 17 3.83 -3.39 -17.13
C THR A 17 2.55 -2.56 -17.15
N ILE A 18 1.70 -2.72 -16.14
CA ILE A 18 0.47 -1.94 -15.99
C ILE A 18 0.71 -0.81 -14.99
N ILE A 19 0.52 0.43 -15.44
CA ILE A 19 0.58 1.62 -14.58
C ILE A 19 -0.83 1.92 -14.08
N GLY A 20 -1.02 1.73 -12.78
CA GLY A 20 -2.18 2.18 -12.05
C GLY A 20 -2.08 3.65 -11.66
N ALA A 21 -3.06 4.48 -12.04
CA ALA A 21 -3.19 5.84 -11.52
C ALA A 21 -4.66 6.23 -11.31
N ARG A 22 -4.92 7.05 -10.28
CA ARG A 22 -6.28 7.55 -10.00
C ARG A 22 -6.75 8.59 -11.02
N ASP A 23 -5.82 9.42 -11.48
CA ASP A 23 -6.07 10.46 -12.49
C ASP A 23 -5.70 9.92 -13.87
N ALA A 24 -6.69 9.84 -14.76
CA ALA A 24 -6.51 9.29 -16.09
C ALA A 24 -5.58 10.14 -16.97
N SER A 25 -5.61 11.46 -16.85
CA SER A 25 -4.78 12.36 -17.65
C SER A 25 -3.30 12.22 -17.27
N LEU A 26 -3.01 12.27 -15.97
CA LEU A 26 -1.65 12.08 -15.45
C LEU A 26 -1.13 10.65 -15.71
N GLY A 27 -2.01 9.65 -15.59
CA GLY A 27 -1.70 8.26 -15.90
C GLY A 27 -1.33 8.03 -17.35
N SER A 28 -2.14 8.54 -18.29
CA SER A 28 -1.84 8.48 -19.73
C SER A 28 -0.56 9.22 -20.09
N SER A 29 -0.36 10.44 -19.58
CA SER A 29 0.89 11.19 -19.82
C SER A 29 2.12 10.44 -19.30
N ALA A 30 2.04 9.79 -18.14
CA ALA A 30 3.16 8.99 -17.62
C ALA A 30 3.45 7.75 -18.50
N VAL A 31 2.43 7.14 -19.08
CA VAL A 31 2.58 6.02 -20.03
C VAL A 31 3.22 6.48 -21.34
N ASP A 32 2.81 7.63 -21.88
CA ASP A 32 3.38 8.18 -23.11
C ASP A 32 4.87 8.50 -22.95
N ASP A 33 5.25 9.13 -21.83
CA ASP A 33 6.65 9.38 -21.49
C ASP A 33 7.47 8.09 -21.46
N LEU A 34 6.97 7.05 -20.79
CA LEU A 34 7.69 5.79 -20.62
C LEU A 34 7.76 4.98 -21.92
N ARG A 35 6.73 5.05 -22.76
CA ARG A 35 6.78 4.46 -24.11
C ARG A 35 7.78 5.17 -25.00
N SER A 36 7.95 6.49 -24.85
CA SER A 36 9.01 7.23 -25.55
C SER A 36 10.41 6.80 -25.11
N ASP A 37 10.56 6.32 -23.87
CA ASP A 37 11.77 5.67 -23.35
C ASP A 37 11.93 4.21 -23.83
N GLY A 38 11.00 3.67 -24.63
CA GLY A 38 11.02 2.30 -25.14
C GLY A 38 10.46 1.23 -24.20
N CYS A 39 9.75 1.61 -23.14
CA CYS A 39 9.18 0.66 -22.17
C CYS A 39 7.84 0.05 -22.67
N ASP A 40 7.62 -1.24 -22.40
CA ASP A 40 6.32 -1.89 -22.57
C ASP A 40 5.42 -1.62 -21.35
N VAL A 41 4.70 -0.50 -21.42
CA VAL A 41 3.76 -0.08 -20.39
C VAL A 41 2.37 0.18 -20.96
N ILE A 42 1.34 -0.12 -20.17
CA ILE A 42 -0.05 0.23 -20.45
C ILE A 42 -0.69 0.94 -19.25
N PHE A 43 -1.72 1.73 -19.51
CA PHE A 43 -2.46 2.44 -18.47
C PHE A 43 -3.66 1.61 -17.99
N CYS A 44 -3.93 1.64 -16.68
CA CYS A 44 -5.19 1.20 -16.08
C CYS A 44 -5.57 2.20 -14.99
N GLN A 45 -6.79 2.74 -15.04
CA GLN A 45 -7.25 3.62 -13.97
C GLN A 45 -7.53 2.79 -12.71
N VAL A 46 -6.98 3.23 -11.58
CA VAL A 46 -7.26 2.65 -10.26
C VAL A 46 -7.08 3.71 -9.19
N ASP A 47 -8.15 3.99 -8.44
CA ASP A 47 -8.11 4.78 -7.23
C ASP A 47 -8.27 3.85 -6.02
N LEU A 48 -7.35 3.93 -5.06
CA LEU A 48 -7.35 3.12 -3.86
C LEU A 48 -8.51 3.46 -2.91
N ASP A 49 -9.10 4.66 -3.06
CA ASP A 49 -10.20 5.13 -2.24
C ASP A 49 -11.59 4.85 -2.85
N ASP A 50 -11.64 4.17 -4.01
CA ASP A 50 -12.84 3.81 -4.77
C ASP A 50 -12.86 2.29 -5.08
N GLU A 51 -13.75 1.57 -4.40
CA GLU A 51 -13.88 0.12 -4.59
C GLU A 51 -14.32 -0.30 -6.00
N GLU A 52 -15.14 0.52 -6.67
CA GLU A 52 -15.56 0.22 -8.04
C GLU A 52 -14.39 0.35 -9.01
N SER A 53 -13.59 1.40 -8.84
CA SER A 53 -12.34 1.59 -9.58
C SER A 53 -11.39 0.39 -9.42
N ILE A 54 -11.22 -0.12 -8.20
CA ILE A 54 -10.40 -1.31 -7.92
C ILE A 54 -10.97 -2.56 -8.61
N ARG A 55 -12.28 -2.79 -8.50
CA ARG A 55 -12.94 -3.95 -9.12
C ARG A 55 -12.81 -3.91 -10.65
N ASP A 56 -12.96 -2.75 -11.24
CA ASP A 56 -12.88 -2.57 -12.69
C ASP A 56 -11.45 -2.73 -13.20
N ALA A 57 -10.45 -2.28 -12.46
CA ALA A 57 -9.05 -2.58 -12.73
C ALA A 57 -8.78 -4.10 -12.73
N ALA A 58 -9.29 -4.83 -11.73
CA ALA A 58 -9.14 -6.29 -11.67
C ALA A 58 -9.86 -6.99 -12.83
N LYS A 59 -11.08 -6.56 -13.21
CA LYS A 59 -11.79 -7.10 -14.38
C LYS A 59 -11.04 -6.82 -15.68
N PHE A 60 -10.48 -5.62 -15.81
CA PHE A 60 -9.66 -5.23 -16.97
C PHE A 60 -8.46 -6.17 -17.13
N ILE A 61 -7.68 -6.37 -16.05
CA ILE A 61 -6.50 -7.26 -16.07
C ILE A 61 -6.92 -8.70 -16.39
N ARG A 62 -8.00 -9.20 -15.77
CA ARG A 62 -8.55 -10.53 -16.07
C ARG A 62 -8.89 -10.69 -17.54
N ARG A 63 -9.62 -9.73 -18.10
CA ARG A 63 -10.09 -9.79 -19.50
C ARG A 63 -8.93 -9.75 -20.48
N GLN A 64 -7.92 -8.94 -20.20
CA GLN A 64 -6.83 -8.71 -21.14
C GLN A 64 -5.69 -9.72 -21.02
N PHE A 65 -5.38 -10.17 -19.80
CA PHE A 65 -4.19 -11.00 -19.53
C PHE A 65 -4.51 -12.34 -18.86
N GLY A 66 -5.70 -12.51 -18.28
CA GLY A 66 -6.10 -13.72 -17.56
C GLY A 66 -5.47 -13.91 -16.18
N LYS A 67 -4.30 -13.31 -15.93
CA LYS A 67 -3.52 -13.44 -14.70
C LYS A 67 -2.79 -12.14 -14.33
N LEU A 68 -2.16 -12.12 -13.16
CA LEU A 68 -1.21 -11.08 -12.74
C LEU A 68 0.01 -11.77 -12.11
N ASP A 69 1.22 -11.49 -12.58
CA ASP A 69 2.43 -12.13 -12.03
C ASP A 69 3.04 -11.34 -10.87
N VAL A 70 2.99 -10.01 -10.93
CA VAL A 70 3.60 -9.12 -9.93
C VAL A 70 2.63 -7.99 -9.58
N LEU A 71 2.37 -7.79 -8.29
CA LEU A 71 1.67 -6.62 -7.75
C LEU A 71 2.64 -5.75 -6.95
N VAL A 72 2.73 -4.47 -7.30
CA VAL A 72 3.51 -3.48 -6.54
C VAL A 72 2.57 -2.45 -5.91
N ASN A 73 2.33 -2.57 -4.62
CA ASN A 73 1.53 -1.60 -3.85
C ASN A 73 2.43 -0.42 -3.45
N ASN A 74 2.49 0.60 -4.32
CA ASN A 74 3.31 1.81 -4.11
C ASN A 74 2.49 3.03 -3.62
N ALA A 75 1.22 3.12 -3.98
CA ALA A 75 0.41 4.32 -3.74
C ALA A 75 0.29 4.61 -2.23
N ALA A 76 0.48 5.89 -1.85
CA ALA A 76 0.34 6.34 -0.48
C ALA A 76 0.17 7.87 -0.42
N VAL A 77 -0.37 8.36 0.68
CA VAL A 77 -0.44 9.76 1.07
C VAL A 77 0.28 9.99 2.40
N CYS A 78 0.79 11.21 2.59
CA CYS A 78 1.42 11.65 3.84
C CYS A 78 1.21 13.16 4.01
N PHE A 79 0.70 13.59 5.15
CA PHE A 79 0.39 15.00 5.46
C PHE A 79 1.58 15.74 6.07
N ASN A 80 2.73 15.79 5.37
CA ASN A 80 3.94 16.45 5.86
C ASN A 80 4.18 16.16 7.36
N ASP A 81 4.32 14.88 7.70
CA ASP A 81 4.49 14.46 9.08
C ASP A 81 5.73 15.12 9.72
N PRO A 82 5.60 15.81 10.87
CA PRO A 82 6.72 16.49 11.50
C PRO A 82 7.83 15.54 11.93
N THR A 83 7.50 14.28 12.22
CA THR A 83 8.48 13.25 12.58
C THR A 83 9.36 12.81 11.40
N LEU A 84 8.93 13.12 10.16
CA LEU A 84 9.61 12.74 8.93
C LEU A 84 10.22 13.92 8.18
N TYR A 85 9.51 15.05 8.13
CA TYR A 85 9.87 16.18 7.27
C TYR A 85 10.15 17.47 8.05
N GLY A 86 9.97 17.47 9.38
CA GLY A 86 10.13 18.68 10.21
C GLY A 86 9.14 19.80 9.86
N LYS A 87 8.07 19.48 9.12
CA LYS A 87 6.98 20.38 8.75
C LYS A 87 5.71 19.91 9.42
N VAL A 88 4.76 20.81 9.65
CA VAL A 88 3.46 20.47 10.24
C VAL A 88 2.38 20.82 9.21
N SER A 89 1.51 19.87 8.89
CA SER A 89 0.32 20.16 8.10
C SER A 89 -0.72 20.93 8.93
N HIS A 90 -1.48 21.80 8.26
CA HIS A 90 -2.63 22.49 8.87
C HIS A 90 -3.89 21.61 8.97
N THR A 91 -3.90 20.46 8.30
CA THR A 91 -4.99 19.46 8.40
C THR A 91 -5.06 18.92 9.84
N PRO A 92 -6.23 18.89 10.51
CA PRO A 92 -6.39 18.29 11.83
C PRO A 92 -5.92 16.82 11.87
N PHE A 93 -5.29 16.40 12.98
CA PHE A 93 -4.74 15.04 13.11
C PHE A 93 -5.79 13.94 12.90
N VAL A 94 -7.04 14.17 13.34
CA VAL A 94 -8.17 13.24 13.13
C VAL A 94 -8.44 13.02 11.64
N GLU A 95 -8.48 14.10 10.85
CA GLU A 95 -8.68 14.02 9.40
C GLU A 95 -7.47 13.35 8.72
N GLN A 96 -6.25 13.65 9.17
CA GLN A 96 -5.05 12.95 8.70
C GLN A 96 -5.13 11.45 8.96
N ALA A 97 -5.61 11.01 10.12
CA ALA A 97 -5.72 9.60 10.48
C ALA A 97 -6.69 8.87 9.54
N SER A 98 -7.89 9.44 9.36
CA SER A 98 -8.91 8.87 8.47
C SER A 98 -8.40 8.75 7.02
N ILE A 99 -7.90 9.85 6.44
CA ILE A 99 -7.45 9.86 5.04
C ILE A 99 -6.23 8.95 4.84
N THR A 100 -5.24 9.04 5.73
CA THR A 100 -4.01 8.24 5.60
C THR A 100 -4.31 6.75 5.74
N MET A 101 -5.18 6.36 6.68
CA MET A 101 -5.50 4.94 6.86
C MET A 101 -6.33 4.39 5.72
N LYS A 102 -7.31 5.17 5.24
CA LYS A 102 -8.17 4.82 4.10
C LYS A 102 -7.31 4.48 2.88
N THR A 103 -6.42 5.38 2.45
CA THR A 103 -5.62 5.16 1.25
C THR A 103 -4.50 4.15 1.49
N ASN A 104 -3.66 4.37 2.50
CA ASN A 104 -2.40 3.63 2.61
C ASN A 104 -2.61 2.18 3.03
N PHE A 105 -3.57 1.90 3.92
CA PHE A 105 -3.80 0.56 4.45
C PHE A 105 -5.02 -0.10 3.80
N PHE A 106 -6.23 0.46 3.98
CA PHE A 106 -7.46 -0.17 3.52
C PHE A 106 -7.53 -0.25 1.99
N GLY A 107 -7.15 0.81 1.28
CA GLY A 107 -7.07 0.81 -0.18
C GLY A 107 -6.04 -0.19 -0.72
N THR A 108 -4.86 -0.27 -0.09
CA THR A 108 -3.86 -1.29 -0.42
C THR A 108 -4.38 -2.72 -0.19
N LEU A 109 -5.08 -2.93 0.92
CA LEU A 109 -5.70 -4.22 1.24
C LEU A 109 -6.77 -4.58 0.19
N ALA A 110 -7.65 -3.66 -0.16
CA ALA A 110 -8.72 -3.85 -1.14
C ALA A 110 -8.18 -4.15 -2.55
N VAL A 111 -7.14 -3.44 -2.99
CA VAL A 111 -6.40 -3.76 -4.23
C VAL A 111 -5.82 -5.16 -4.15
N THR A 112 -5.12 -5.48 -3.06
CA THR A 112 -4.48 -6.80 -2.90
C THR A 112 -5.51 -7.93 -2.95
N GLN A 113 -6.65 -7.78 -2.26
CA GLN A 113 -7.73 -8.76 -2.27
C GLN A 113 -8.37 -8.90 -3.66
N SER A 114 -8.61 -7.79 -4.37
CA SER A 114 -9.20 -7.81 -5.71
C SER A 114 -8.28 -8.43 -6.77
N MET A 115 -6.96 -8.26 -6.61
CA MET A 115 -5.95 -8.85 -7.48
C MET A 115 -5.55 -10.28 -7.09
N MET A 116 -5.86 -10.72 -5.87
CA MET A 116 -5.46 -12.03 -5.36
C MET A 116 -5.86 -13.20 -6.28
N PRO A 117 -7.10 -13.27 -6.82
CA PRO A 117 -7.46 -14.37 -7.71
C PRO A 117 -6.64 -14.37 -9.02
N LEU A 118 -6.17 -13.21 -9.49
CA LEU A 118 -5.30 -13.12 -10.67
C LEU A 118 -3.85 -13.52 -10.36
N LEU A 119 -3.38 -13.17 -9.16
CA LEU A 119 -2.06 -13.59 -8.67
C LEU A 119 -1.98 -15.11 -8.53
N LEU A 120 -3.05 -15.77 -8.09
CA LEU A 120 -3.09 -17.22 -7.94
C LEU A 120 -3.03 -17.99 -9.28
N GLU A 121 -3.30 -17.33 -10.41
CA GLU A 121 -3.12 -17.90 -11.77
C GLU A 121 -1.65 -17.82 -12.25
N SER A 122 -0.79 -17.07 -11.56
CA SER A 122 0.63 -16.98 -11.91
C SER A 122 1.41 -18.21 -11.41
N PRO A 123 2.35 -18.76 -12.21
CA PRO A 123 3.24 -19.80 -11.74
C PRO A 123 4.29 -19.31 -10.74
N SER A 124 4.47 -17.99 -10.58
CA SER A 124 5.47 -17.40 -9.67
C SER A 124 5.00 -16.03 -9.14
N PRO A 125 3.92 -15.98 -8.35
CA PRO A 125 3.30 -14.73 -7.95
C PRO A 125 4.15 -13.96 -6.94
N ARG A 126 4.17 -12.63 -7.09
CA ARG A 126 4.91 -11.71 -6.23
C ARG A 126 4.06 -10.53 -5.80
N ILE A 127 4.13 -10.19 -4.52
CA ILE A 127 3.61 -8.93 -3.99
C ILE A 127 4.76 -8.16 -3.36
N VAL A 128 4.93 -6.91 -3.79
CA VAL A 128 5.85 -5.94 -3.20
C VAL A 128 5.05 -4.80 -2.61
N ASN A 129 5.06 -4.70 -1.28
CA ASN A 129 4.44 -3.59 -0.56
C ASN A 129 5.48 -2.51 -0.25
N VAL A 130 5.32 -1.31 -0.81
CA VAL A 130 6.19 -0.18 -0.50
C VAL A 130 5.79 0.40 0.86
N ALA A 131 6.50 -0.05 1.88
CA ALA A 131 6.32 0.35 3.26
C ALA A 131 7.19 1.57 3.60
N SER A 132 7.72 1.64 4.84
CA SER A 132 8.70 2.63 5.30
C SER A 132 9.25 2.21 6.66
N ALA A 133 10.50 2.55 6.98
CA ALA A 133 11.05 2.44 8.33
C ALA A 133 10.28 3.27 9.38
N ALA A 134 9.44 4.22 8.96
CA ALA A 134 8.51 4.92 9.82
C ALA A 134 7.48 3.98 10.49
N GLY A 135 7.21 2.82 9.89
CA GLY A 135 6.32 1.78 10.44
C GLY A 135 6.99 0.79 11.39
N ARG A 136 8.13 1.14 11.99
CA ARG A 136 8.86 0.28 12.94
C ARG A 136 8.06 0.08 14.23
N LEU A 137 8.17 -1.11 14.84
CA LEU A 137 7.47 -1.44 16.09
C LEU A 137 7.79 -0.49 17.26
N SER A 138 8.99 0.10 17.29
CA SER A 138 9.41 1.00 18.36
C SER A 138 8.66 2.34 18.42
N ILE A 139 7.75 2.61 17.48
CA ILE A 139 6.82 3.75 17.57
C ILE A 139 5.66 3.46 18.54
N LEU A 140 5.36 2.19 18.82
CA LEU A 140 4.28 1.82 19.72
C LEU A 140 4.71 2.02 21.17
N GLY A 141 3.87 2.69 21.96
CA GLY A 141 4.06 2.92 23.39
C GLY A 141 3.44 1.86 24.29
N SER A 142 2.73 0.87 23.74
CA SER A 142 2.06 -0.21 24.48
C SER A 142 2.68 -1.58 24.13
N PRO A 143 3.11 -2.37 25.14
CA PRO A 143 3.51 -3.77 24.93
C PRO A 143 2.41 -4.63 24.31
N GLU A 144 1.14 -4.38 24.66
CA GLU A 144 -0.02 -5.11 24.14
C GLU A 144 -0.19 -4.87 22.63
N LEU A 145 -0.01 -3.62 22.17
CA LEU A 145 0.00 -3.32 20.73
C LEU A 145 1.18 -4.01 20.03
N VAL A 146 2.37 -4.00 20.64
CA VAL A 146 3.54 -4.70 20.08
C VAL A 146 3.25 -6.19 19.95
N GLU A 147 2.67 -6.83 20.96
CA GLU A 147 2.28 -8.24 20.93
C GLU A 147 1.23 -8.50 19.84
N ALA A 148 0.21 -7.64 19.72
CA ALA A 148 -0.83 -7.77 18.70
C ALA A 148 -0.26 -7.72 17.28
N PHE A 149 0.61 -6.76 16.97
CA PHE A 149 1.24 -6.62 15.65
C PHE A 149 2.30 -7.68 15.34
N THR A 150 2.88 -8.31 16.38
CA THR A 150 3.93 -9.32 16.21
C THR A 150 3.43 -10.75 16.28
N SER A 151 2.19 -10.96 16.72
CA SER A 151 1.55 -12.27 16.82
C SER A 151 1.63 -13.07 15.52
N ASP A 152 2.11 -14.32 15.64
CA ASP A 152 2.14 -15.26 14.51
C ASP A 152 0.74 -15.77 14.14
N LYS A 153 -0.27 -15.47 14.95
CA LYS A 153 -1.68 -15.78 14.69
C LYS A 153 -2.47 -14.65 14.04
N LEU A 154 -1.92 -13.43 14.02
CA LEU A 154 -2.60 -12.24 13.49
C LEU A 154 -3.18 -12.51 12.10
N SER A 155 -4.49 -12.37 11.96
CA SER A 155 -5.21 -12.54 10.70
C SER A 155 -5.47 -11.18 10.02
N VAL A 156 -5.95 -11.22 8.77
CA VAL A 156 -6.33 -9.99 8.06
C VAL A 156 -7.47 -9.26 8.78
N PRO A 157 -8.58 -9.92 9.20
CA PRO A 157 -9.65 -9.25 9.95
C PRO A 157 -9.17 -8.64 11.27
N GLU A 158 -8.37 -9.36 12.06
CA GLU A 158 -7.81 -8.82 13.32
C GLU A 158 -6.89 -7.62 13.06
N LEU A 159 -6.12 -7.64 11.96
CA LEU A 159 -5.31 -6.49 11.57
C LEU A 159 -6.20 -5.30 11.14
N GLU A 160 -7.28 -5.53 10.39
CA GLU A 160 -8.25 -4.49 10.05
C GLU A 160 -8.88 -3.87 11.31
N GLU A 161 -9.22 -4.69 12.31
CA GLU A 161 -9.71 -4.22 13.62
C GLU A 161 -8.68 -3.36 14.35
N LEU A 162 -7.40 -3.74 14.36
CA LEU A 162 -6.31 -2.93 14.92
C LEU A 162 -6.14 -1.59 14.19
N MET A 163 -6.23 -1.58 12.86
CA MET A 163 -6.10 -0.34 12.09
C MET A 163 -7.30 0.58 12.29
N ASN A 164 -8.52 0.02 12.39
CA ASN A 164 -9.73 0.78 12.73
C ASN A 164 -9.69 1.33 14.16
N SER A 165 -9.17 0.56 15.12
CA SER A 165 -9.08 1.02 16.51
C SER A 165 -8.15 2.21 16.66
N PHE A 166 -7.03 2.27 15.91
CA PHE A 166 -6.22 3.49 15.83
C PHE A 166 -7.02 4.71 15.39
N VAL A 167 -7.78 4.60 14.29
CA VAL A 167 -8.58 5.73 13.77
C VAL A 167 -9.62 6.16 14.81
N SER A 168 -10.34 5.20 15.41
CA SER A 168 -11.31 5.46 16.47
C SER A 168 -10.68 6.10 17.71
N ASP A 169 -9.52 5.62 18.17
CA ASP A 169 -8.83 6.17 19.33
C ASP A 169 -8.34 7.60 19.07
N VAL A 170 -7.96 7.92 17.83
CA VAL A 170 -7.63 9.29 17.41
C VAL A 170 -8.86 10.18 17.40
N GLU A 171 -9.98 9.73 16.84
CA GLU A 171 -11.26 10.46 16.84
C GLU A 171 -11.74 10.79 18.26
N ASN A 172 -11.52 9.87 19.21
CA ASN A 172 -11.86 10.03 20.61
C ASN A 172 -10.80 10.80 21.42
N GLY A 173 -9.66 11.17 20.83
CA GLY A 173 -8.59 11.90 21.50
C GLY A 173 -7.83 11.09 22.58
N ILE A 174 -7.87 9.76 22.49
CA ILE A 174 -7.28 8.84 23.49
C ILE A 174 -6.13 7.99 22.94
N HIS A 175 -5.73 8.18 21.67
CA HIS A 175 -4.71 7.36 21.00
C HIS A 175 -3.40 7.25 21.79
N SER A 176 -2.90 8.37 22.33
CA SER A 176 -1.66 8.35 23.12
C SER A 176 -1.79 7.57 24.43
N GLN A 177 -2.97 7.60 25.07
CA GLN A 177 -3.25 6.83 26.29
C GLN A 177 -3.34 5.32 25.99
N ARG A 178 -3.76 4.97 24.78
CA ARG A 178 -3.80 3.60 24.25
C ARG A 178 -2.45 3.11 23.72
N GLY A 179 -1.40 3.93 23.80
CA GLY A 179 -0.06 3.57 23.34
C GLY A 179 0.16 3.72 21.84
N TRP A 180 -0.76 4.33 21.10
CA TRP A 180 -0.54 4.69 19.70
C TRP A 180 0.37 5.93 19.59
N PRO A 181 1.22 6.00 18.54
CA PRO A 181 2.03 7.18 18.30
C PRO A 181 1.22 8.31 17.68
N SER A 182 1.79 9.51 17.70
CA SER A 182 1.23 10.68 16.98
C SER A 182 1.77 10.78 15.55
N THR A 183 1.73 9.68 14.79
CA THR A 183 2.06 9.64 13.35
C THR A 183 1.08 8.75 12.58
N CYS A 184 0.21 9.35 11.77
CA CYS A 184 -0.74 8.59 10.94
C CYS A 184 -0.01 7.79 9.85
N TYR A 185 1.02 8.39 9.26
CA TYR A 185 1.82 7.72 8.22
C TYR A 185 2.57 6.52 8.80
N GLY A 186 3.25 6.67 9.93
CA GLY A 186 3.96 5.59 10.60
C GLY A 186 3.04 4.41 10.92
N VAL A 187 1.87 4.68 11.51
CA VAL A 187 0.88 3.62 11.81
C VAL A 187 0.38 2.96 10.54
N SER A 188 0.06 3.70 9.48
CA SER A 188 -0.37 3.10 8.21
C SER A 188 0.70 2.18 7.60
N LYS A 189 2.00 2.54 7.72
CA LYS A 189 3.11 1.73 7.22
C LYS A 189 3.41 0.54 8.13
N LEU A 190 3.20 0.64 9.44
CA LEU A 190 3.20 -0.49 10.36
C LEU A 190 2.11 -1.51 9.94
N GLY A 191 0.90 -1.04 9.61
CA GLY A 191 -0.17 -1.87 9.08
C GLY A 191 0.23 -2.61 7.80
N ILE A 192 0.92 -1.94 6.87
CA ILE A 192 1.44 -2.58 5.65
C ILE A 192 2.53 -3.63 5.93
N ILE A 193 3.42 -3.38 6.89
CA ILE A 193 4.44 -4.35 7.31
C ILE A 193 3.77 -5.58 7.92
N ALA A 194 2.78 -5.38 8.79
CA ALA A 194 2.01 -6.47 9.39
C ALA A 194 1.22 -7.25 8.32
N LEU A 195 0.52 -6.56 7.42
CA LEU A 195 -0.23 -7.18 6.32
C LEU A 195 0.67 -8.06 5.46
N THR A 196 1.88 -7.60 5.17
CA THR A 196 2.88 -8.37 4.42
C THR A 196 3.19 -9.70 5.11
N ARG A 197 3.42 -9.69 6.44
CA ARG A 197 3.67 -10.92 7.22
C ARG A 197 2.46 -11.86 7.18
N VAL A 198 1.25 -11.31 7.38
CA VAL A 198 0.01 -12.10 7.36
C VAL A 198 -0.19 -12.76 5.99
N LEU A 199 -0.01 -12.02 4.90
CA LEU A 199 -0.14 -12.55 3.54
C LEU A 199 0.93 -13.59 3.21
N ALA A 200 2.19 -13.35 3.57
CA ALA A 200 3.28 -14.31 3.34
C ALA A 200 3.02 -15.65 4.05
N ARG A 201 2.48 -15.63 5.28
CA ARG A 201 2.09 -16.86 5.99
C ARG A 201 0.87 -17.53 5.36
N LYS A 202 -0.13 -16.74 4.94
CA LYS A 202 -1.38 -17.26 4.37
C LYS A 202 -1.17 -17.88 2.98
N TYR A 203 -0.22 -17.38 2.20
CA TYR A 203 0.07 -17.82 0.84
C TYR A 203 1.55 -18.19 0.70
N PRO A 204 2.00 -19.33 1.27
CA PRO A 204 3.42 -19.71 1.28
C PRO A 204 4.00 -19.99 -0.12
N GLN A 205 3.16 -20.21 -1.12
CA GLN A 205 3.55 -20.34 -2.52
C GLN A 205 3.87 -19.00 -3.21
N MET A 206 3.55 -17.87 -2.56
CA MET A 206 3.71 -16.53 -3.09
C MET A 206 4.86 -15.81 -2.36
N MET A 207 5.70 -15.09 -3.11
CA MET A 207 6.69 -14.20 -2.50
C MET A 207 6.04 -12.85 -2.16
N VAL A 208 5.78 -12.63 -0.88
CA VAL A 208 5.19 -11.39 -0.37
C VAL A 208 6.19 -10.69 0.54
N ASN A 209 6.66 -9.50 0.14
CA ASN A 209 7.65 -8.74 0.89
C ASN A 209 7.28 -7.27 0.97
N SER A 210 7.79 -6.60 2.01
CA SER A 210 7.71 -5.16 2.15
C SER A 210 9.10 -4.54 2.09
N VAL A 211 9.18 -3.34 1.54
CA VAL A 211 10.45 -2.62 1.34
C VAL A 211 10.32 -1.17 1.79
N ASP A 212 11.42 -0.61 2.29
CA ASP A 212 11.58 0.84 2.42
C ASP A 212 12.40 1.35 1.22
N PRO A 213 11.87 2.24 0.38
CA PRO A 213 12.60 2.78 -0.76
C PRO A 213 13.73 3.75 -0.35
N GLY A 214 13.84 4.10 0.93
CA GLY A 214 14.77 5.11 1.43
C GLY A 214 14.24 6.54 1.26
N TYR A 215 15.05 7.52 1.64
CA TYR A 215 14.66 8.93 1.54
C TYR A 215 14.88 9.45 0.11
N CYS A 216 13.85 9.32 -0.72
CA CYS A 216 13.87 9.69 -2.13
C CYS A 216 13.34 11.11 -2.36
N LYS A 217 13.94 11.84 -3.31
CA LYS A 217 13.36 13.07 -3.87
C LYS A 217 12.21 12.67 -4.78
N THR A 218 10.97 12.87 -4.34
CA THR A 218 9.73 12.53 -5.06
C THR A 218 8.94 13.75 -5.47
#